data_AF-A0A8W8NT97-F1
#
_entry.id   AF-A0A8W8NT97-F1
#
_cell.length_a   1.000
_cell.length_b   1.000
_cell.length_c   1.000
_cell.angle_alpha   90.00
_cell.angle_beta   90.00
_cell.angle_gamma   90.00
#
_symmetry.space_group_name_H-M   'P 1'
#
loop_
_entity.id
_entity.type
_entity.pdbx_description
1 polymer ?
#
loop_
_entity_poly.entity_id
_entity_poly.type
_entity_poly.pdbx_seq_one_letter_code
_entity_poly.pdbx_strand_id
1 'polypeptide(L)'
;MVKTCAWGRCNSDTRRPERIQGVHFIPFPKPKTQKDRCLRWIKACGRPHYQLNESRINRHTFVCTKVNITFSRILWIPVVPLRNIQIQYLLMVQTLEKADVIGENEADSCQIDHRMQKKLQVTEEKLHHQTVLNQHLNLQLSTIRSQSEVQIEGLNIEKIIQQEKKITGFFLYYTSLKHSTFVTLYNILTEQQMPVFPKKKKDVKTMKPETQLLLTLMRLRHNFGLKDLAARFLISTQSVSEIFSAWIEHMYLIL
;
A
#
# COMPACT_ATOMS: atom_id res chain seq x y z
N MET A 1 -32.61 -14.46 11.48
CA MET A 1 -31.59 -14.44 12.55
C MET A 1 -30.94 -13.06 12.61
N VAL A 2 -30.82 -12.47 13.80
CA VAL A 2 -30.29 -11.11 13.99
C VAL A 2 -28.78 -11.09 13.75
N LYS A 3 -28.30 -10.20 12.86
CA LYS A 3 -26.88 -9.94 12.63
C LYS A 3 -26.50 -8.60 13.25
N THR A 4 -25.52 -8.63 14.14
CA THR A 4 -24.94 -7.45 14.80
C THR A 4 -23.45 -7.35 14.45
N CYS A 5 -22.96 -6.14 14.24
CA CYS A 5 -21.54 -5.92 13.97
C CYS A 5 -20.69 -6.15 15.23
N ALA A 6 -19.67 -6.98 15.13
CA ALA A 6 -18.73 -7.27 16.22
C ALA A 6 -17.69 -6.15 16.43
N TRP A 7 -17.65 -5.14 15.58
CA TRP A 7 -16.72 -4.01 15.73
C TRP A 7 -17.08 -3.16 16.95
N GLY A 8 -16.10 -2.77 17.77
CA GLY A 8 -16.34 -2.15 19.08
C GLY A 8 -17.08 -0.81 19.03
N ARG A 9 -16.84 -0.01 17.98
CA ARG A 9 -17.48 1.32 17.79
C ARG A 9 -18.68 1.29 16.84
N CYS A 10 -19.06 0.12 16.32
CA CYS A 10 -20.11 0.01 15.33
C CYS A 10 -21.40 -0.54 15.94
N ASN A 11 -22.51 0.16 15.70
CA ASN A 11 -23.83 -0.20 16.21
C ASN A 11 -24.77 -0.66 15.08
N SER A 12 -24.22 -1.16 13.96
CA SER A 12 -25.00 -1.74 12.87
C SER A 12 -25.63 -3.07 13.30
N ASP A 13 -26.95 -3.15 13.17
CA ASP A 13 -27.77 -4.27 13.63
C ASP A 13 -29.00 -4.42 12.75
N THR A 14 -29.22 -5.61 12.19
CA THR A 14 -30.38 -5.95 11.32
C THR A 14 -31.76 -5.62 11.87
N ARG A 15 -31.92 -5.45 13.19
CA ARG A 15 -33.18 -5.01 13.81
C ARG A 15 -33.52 -3.54 13.53
N ARG A 16 -32.56 -2.77 13.04
CA ARG A 16 -32.63 -1.31 12.82
C ARG A 16 -32.32 -0.99 11.36
N PRO A 17 -33.23 -1.31 10.40
CA PRO A 17 -32.96 -1.20 8.97
C PRO A 17 -32.61 0.22 8.52
N GLU A 18 -33.10 1.24 9.24
CA GLU A 18 -32.77 2.64 9.01
C GLU A 18 -31.26 2.94 9.14
N ARG A 19 -30.50 2.09 9.86
CA ARG A 19 -29.07 2.28 10.15
C ARG A 19 -28.14 1.52 9.21
N ILE A 20 -28.69 0.71 8.29
CA ILE A 20 -27.97 -0.32 7.50
C ILE A 20 -28.18 -0.13 5.99
N GLN A 21 -28.75 0.99 5.54
CA GLN A 21 -28.93 1.26 4.12
C GLN A 21 -27.56 1.16 3.39
N GLY A 22 -27.43 0.21 2.47
CA GLY A 22 -26.19 -0.07 1.72
C GLY A 22 -25.08 -0.82 2.48
N VAL A 23 -25.36 -1.41 3.65
CA VAL A 23 -24.35 -2.08 4.48
C VAL A 23 -24.50 -3.61 4.42
N HIS A 24 -23.41 -4.31 4.11
CA HIS A 24 -23.37 -5.77 4.11
C HIS A 24 -22.62 -6.31 5.35
N PHE A 25 -22.98 -7.50 5.81
CA PHE A 25 -22.33 -8.17 6.93
C PHE A 25 -21.40 -9.28 6.45
N ILE A 26 -20.12 -9.15 6.75
CA ILE A 26 -19.06 -10.10 6.41
C ILE A 26 -18.86 -11.08 7.58
N PRO A 27 -18.86 -12.40 7.34
CA PRO A 27 -18.65 -13.39 8.39
C PRO A 27 -17.23 -13.32 8.95
N PHE A 28 -17.11 -13.50 10.27
CA PHE A 28 -15.82 -13.52 10.96
C PHE A 28 -15.02 -14.80 10.63
N PRO A 29 -13.69 -14.72 10.35
CA PRO A 29 -12.82 -15.86 10.14
C PRO A 29 -12.87 -16.83 11.33
N LYS A 30 -12.96 -18.12 11.05
CA LYS A 30 -13.12 -19.11 12.12
C LYS A 30 -11.77 -19.48 12.72
N PRO A 31 -11.67 -19.58 14.06
CA PRO A 31 -10.41 -19.91 14.70
C PRO A 31 -9.91 -21.31 14.31
N LYS A 32 -10.82 -22.26 14.09
CA LYS A 32 -10.47 -23.63 13.65
C LYS A 32 -9.77 -23.69 12.28
N THR A 33 -10.11 -22.81 11.34
CA THR A 33 -9.58 -22.86 9.96
C THR A 33 -8.57 -21.77 9.65
N GLN A 34 -8.68 -20.59 10.28
CA GLN A 34 -7.86 -19.42 9.99
C GLN A 34 -7.54 -18.66 11.28
N LYS A 35 -6.86 -19.32 12.23
CA LYS A 35 -6.55 -18.80 13.56
C LYS A 35 -5.85 -17.44 13.54
N ASP A 36 -4.80 -17.29 12.75
CA ASP A 36 -4.04 -16.03 12.69
C ASP A 36 -4.88 -14.86 12.17
N ARG A 37 -5.69 -15.12 11.15
CA ARG A 37 -6.60 -14.13 10.58
C ARG A 37 -7.69 -13.75 11.59
N CYS A 38 -8.19 -14.73 12.33
CA CYS A 38 -9.16 -14.55 13.41
C CYS A 38 -8.62 -13.64 14.52
N LEU A 39 -7.40 -13.91 15.00
CA LEU A 39 -6.73 -13.10 16.03
C LEU A 39 -6.48 -11.65 15.55
N ARG A 40 -6.07 -11.46 14.28
CA ARG A 40 -5.94 -10.13 13.69
C ARG A 40 -7.26 -9.37 13.69
N TRP A 41 -8.36 -10.03 13.37
CA TRP A 41 -9.69 -9.42 13.40
C TRP A 41 -10.14 -9.07 14.82
N ILE A 42 -9.90 -9.94 15.81
CA ILE A 42 -10.22 -9.65 17.23
C ILE A 42 -9.51 -8.38 17.67
N LYS A 43 -8.20 -8.31 17.42
CA LYS A 43 -7.38 -7.14 17.76
C LYS A 43 -7.86 -5.88 17.06
N ALA A 44 -8.24 -5.98 15.78
CA ALA A 44 -8.74 -4.86 14.99
C ALA A 44 -10.09 -4.33 15.51
N CYS A 45 -10.98 -5.22 15.96
CA CYS A 45 -12.30 -4.83 16.46
C CYS A 45 -12.24 -3.93 17.70
N GLY A 46 -11.11 -3.91 18.43
CA GLY A 46 -10.87 -3.00 19.54
C GLY A 46 -11.79 -3.22 20.74
N ARG A 47 -12.39 -4.41 20.87
CA ARG A 47 -13.18 -4.81 22.04
C ARG A 47 -12.26 -5.38 23.12
N PRO A 48 -12.60 -5.24 24.41
CA PRO A 48 -11.83 -5.86 25.47
C PRO A 48 -11.92 -7.39 25.37
N HIS A 49 -10.85 -8.08 25.76
CA HIS A 49 -10.66 -9.53 25.55
C HIS A 49 -11.76 -10.40 26.21
N TYR A 50 -12.40 -9.92 27.28
CA TYR A 50 -13.51 -10.64 27.91
C TYR A 50 -14.81 -10.62 27.07
N GLN A 51 -14.99 -9.62 26.19
CA GLN A 51 -16.16 -9.52 25.31
C GLN A 51 -15.96 -10.22 23.97
N LEU A 52 -14.77 -10.13 23.39
CA LEU A 52 -14.44 -10.72 22.10
C LEU A 52 -13.09 -11.44 22.19
N ASN A 53 -13.12 -12.76 22.09
CA ASN A 53 -11.95 -13.65 22.09
C ASN A 53 -12.20 -14.85 21.18
N GLU A 54 -11.18 -15.71 21.05
CA GLU A 54 -11.21 -16.88 20.17
C GLU A 54 -12.38 -17.83 20.46
N SER A 55 -12.67 -18.11 21.74
CA SER A 55 -13.72 -19.05 22.14
C SER A 55 -15.14 -18.51 21.95
N ARG A 56 -15.31 -17.18 21.92
CA ARG A 56 -16.61 -16.53 21.69
C ARG A 56 -16.98 -16.36 20.22
N ILE A 57 -16.05 -16.64 19.30
CA ILE A 57 -16.31 -16.50 17.86
C ILE A 57 -17.06 -17.71 17.34
N ASN A 58 -18.26 -17.46 16.81
CA ASN A 58 -19.14 -18.49 16.28
C ASN A 58 -19.58 -18.16 14.85
N ARG A 59 -20.48 -18.99 14.28
CA ARG A 59 -21.00 -18.79 12.92
C ARG A 59 -21.82 -17.50 12.74
N HIS A 60 -22.25 -16.87 13.83
CA HIS A 60 -23.06 -15.66 13.86
C HIS A 60 -22.28 -14.39 14.22
N THR A 61 -20.95 -14.48 14.30
CA THR A 61 -20.09 -13.30 14.45
C THR A 61 -19.85 -12.68 13.08
N PHE A 62 -20.19 -11.39 12.92
CA PHE A 62 -20.06 -10.65 11.67
C PHE A 62 -19.41 -9.28 11.90
N VAL A 63 -18.82 -8.72 10.85
CA VAL A 63 -18.39 -7.30 10.81
C VAL A 63 -19.04 -6.66 9.59
N CYS A 64 -19.57 -5.45 9.72
CA CYS A 64 -20.28 -4.79 8.62
C CYS A 64 -19.35 -3.93 7.75
N THR A 65 -19.74 -3.71 6.49
CA THR A 65 -18.98 -2.89 5.51
C THR A 65 -18.93 -1.41 5.86
N LYS A 66 -19.81 -0.94 6.77
CA LYS A 66 -19.78 0.44 7.30
C LYS A 66 -18.49 0.75 8.06
N VAL A 67 -17.83 -0.27 8.60
CA VAL A 67 -16.48 -0.14 9.15
C VAL A 67 -15.50 0.00 7.98
N ASN A 68 -15.58 1.13 7.27
CA ASN A 68 -14.66 1.49 6.23
C ASN A 68 -13.35 1.97 6.89
N ILE A 69 -12.21 1.55 6.35
CA ILE A 69 -10.84 1.82 6.85
C ILE A 69 -10.36 0.87 7.97
N THR A 70 -10.18 -0.41 7.62
CA THR A 70 -9.05 -1.27 8.08
C THR A 70 -9.14 -2.69 7.50
N PHE A 71 -10.20 -3.03 6.78
CA PHE A 71 -10.31 -4.34 6.13
C PHE A 71 -9.38 -4.50 4.91
N SER A 72 -9.14 -3.43 4.15
CA SER A 72 -8.33 -3.48 2.92
C SER A 72 -6.86 -3.85 3.17
N ARG A 73 -6.36 -3.70 4.41
CA ARG A 73 -5.00 -4.12 4.81
C ARG A 73 -4.91 -5.54 5.40
N ILE A 74 -6.04 -6.15 5.78
CA ILE A 74 -6.06 -7.47 6.44
C ILE A 74 -6.35 -8.60 5.43
N LEU A 75 -6.93 -8.26 4.27
CA LEU A 75 -7.33 -9.21 3.23
C LEU A 75 -6.32 -9.39 2.08
N TRP A 76 -5.25 -8.60 2.01
CA TRP A 76 -4.25 -8.67 0.96
C TRP A 76 -2.83 -8.58 1.53
N ILE A 77 -2.32 -9.72 1.98
CA ILE A 77 -0.88 -10.01 1.94
C ILE A 77 -0.79 -11.43 1.40
N PRO A 78 -0.55 -11.65 0.09
CA PRO A 78 0.06 -12.90 -0.32
C PRO A 78 1.51 -12.85 0.22
N VAL A 79 1.77 -13.63 1.26
CA VAL A 79 3.15 -14.00 1.60
C VAL A 79 3.62 -14.91 0.47
N VAL A 80 4.28 -14.34 -0.53
CA VAL A 80 5.07 -15.10 -1.49
C VAL A 80 6.53 -14.95 -1.08
N PRO A 81 7.23 -16.03 -0.72
CA PRO A 81 8.66 -15.97 -0.47
C PRO A 81 9.37 -15.79 -1.82
N LEU A 82 9.91 -14.60 -2.05
CA LEU A 82 10.90 -14.34 -3.09
C LEU A 82 12.24 -14.96 -2.68
N ARG A 83 12.42 -16.26 -2.92
CA ARG A 83 13.73 -16.89 -3.19
C ARG A 83 13.52 -18.08 -4.13
N ASN A 84 14.42 -18.22 -5.10
CA ASN A 84 14.54 -19.32 -6.08
C ASN A 84 13.67 -19.27 -7.35
N ILE A 85 13.85 -18.24 -8.18
CA ILE A 85 13.70 -18.38 -9.64
C ILE A 85 14.98 -17.89 -10.32
N GLN A 86 16.09 -18.57 -10.03
CA GLN A 86 17.33 -18.40 -10.80
C GLN A 86 18.08 -19.72 -11.05
N ILE A 87 17.46 -20.87 -10.74
CA ILE A 87 18.11 -22.20 -10.90
C ILE A 87 17.36 -23.12 -11.88
N GLN A 88 16.15 -22.78 -12.35
CA GLN A 88 15.42 -23.68 -13.25
C GLN A 88 15.67 -23.46 -14.75
N TYR A 89 16.30 -22.34 -15.15
CA TYR A 89 16.61 -22.07 -16.56
C TYR A 89 17.95 -22.66 -17.04
N LEU A 90 18.81 -23.12 -16.12
CA LEU A 90 20.16 -23.60 -16.46
C LEU A 90 20.23 -25.13 -16.66
N LEU A 91 19.18 -25.89 -16.32
CA LEU A 91 19.14 -27.35 -16.48
C LEU A 91 18.35 -27.81 -17.72
N MET A 92 17.73 -26.89 -18.47
CA MET A 92 16.95 -27.25 -19.67
C MET A 92 17.73 -27.08 -21.00
N VAL A 93 18.97 -26.58 -20.94
CA VAL A 93 19.80 -26.28 -22.14
C VAL A 93 20.89 -27.33 -22.39
N GLN A 94 20.99 -28.40 -21.58
CA GLN A 94 22.07 -29.41 -21.70
C GLN A 94 21.62 -30.83 -22.13
N THR A 95 20.38 -31.01 -22.62
CA THR A 95 19.86 -32.34 -23.02
C THR A 95 19.49 -32.45 -24.50
N LEU A 96 20.10 -31.66 -25.39
CA LEU A 96 19.85 -31.74 -26.84
C LEU A 96 21.13 -31.90 -27.68
N GLU A 97 22.10 -32.70 -27.24
CA GLU A 97 23.30 -32.97 -28.04
C GLU A 97 23.68 -34.45 -28.22
N LYS A 98 22.85 -35.42 -27.79
CA LYS A 98 23.19 -36.84 -28.02
C LYS A 98 21.98 -37.70 -28.32
N ALA A 99 21.68 -37.86 -29.60
CA ALA A 99 21.16 -39.11 -30.14
C ALA A 99 21.18 -39.03 -31.68
N ASP A 100 22.29 -39.46 -32.26
CA ASP A 100 22.32 -39.97 -33.62
C ASP A 100 22.49 -41.49 -33.56
N VAL A 101 22.09 -42.15 -34.64
CA VAL A 101 22.23 -43.58 -34.99
C VAL A 101 21.06 -44.49 -34.56
N ILE A 102 20.23 -44.95 -35.52
CA ILE A 102 20.28 -46.26 -36.20
C ILE A 102 19.23 -46.31 -37.34
N GLY A 103 19.67 -46.59 -38.56
CA GLY A 103 19.16 -47.66 -39.43
C GLY A 103 17.82 -47.55 -40.19
N GLU A 104 17.94 -47.38 -41.51
CA GLU A 104 17.21 -48.04 -42.62
C GLU A 104 15.71 -47.73 -42.87
N ASN A 105 15.41 -47.08 -44.02
CA ASN A 105 14.81 -47.74 -45.21
C ASN A 105 14.52 -46.70 -46.32
N GLU A 106 15.22 -46.83 -47.44
CA GLU A 106 15.16 -45.97 -48.62
C GLU A 106 14.00 -46.37 -49.56
N ALA A 107 12.79 -45.85 -49.34
CA ALA A 107 11.74 -45.89 -50.38
C ALA A 107 10.62 -44.84 -50.26
N ASP A 108 10.54 -44.02 -49.19
CA ASP A 108 9.46 -43.02 -48.99
C ASP A 108 9.98 -41.58 -48.67
N SER A 109 11.29 -41.34 -48.82
CA SER A 109 11.98 -40.12 -48.35
C SER A 109 11.42 -38.80 -48.91
N CYS A 110 11.05 -38.74 -50.19
CA CYS A 110 10.70 -37.47 -50.84
C CYS A 110 9.37 -36.86 -50.34
N GLN A 111 8.38 -37.68 -49.96
CA GLN A 111 7.09 -37.18 -49.43
C GLN A 111 7.18 -36.77 -47.95
N ILE A 112 8.01 -37.45 -47.18
CA ILE A 112 8.22 -37.18 -45.75
C ILE A 112 9.00 -35.87 -45.58
N ASP A 113 10.03 -35.66 -46.40
CA ASP A 113 10.84 -34.44 -46.39
C ASP A 113 10.02 -33.19 -46.73
N HIS A 114 9.17 -33.25 -47.76
CA HIS A 114 8.32 -32.12 -48.12
C HIS A 114 7.28 -31.78 -47.05
N ARG A 115 6.70 -32.79 -46.39
CA ARG A 115 5.74 -32.60 -45.28
C ARG A 115 6.42 -32.04 -44.03
N MET A 116 7.66 -32.45 -43.75
CA MET A 116 8.47 -31.90 -42.65
C MET A 116 8.85 -30.45 -42.91
N GLN A 117 9.30 -30.11 -44.12
CA GLN A 117 9.62 -28.74 -44.52
C GLN A 117 8.41 -27.80 -44.38
N LYS A 118 7.22 -28.27 -44.78
CA LYS A 118 5.98 -27.50 -44.64
C LYS A 118 5.59 -27.29 -43.18
N LYS A 119 5.79 -28.28 -42.31
CA LYS A 119 5.56 -28.13 -40.86
C LYS A 119 6.55 -27.15 -40.25
N LEU A 120 7.81 -27.19 -40.67
CA LEU A 120 8.88 -26.31 -40.20
C LEU A 120 8.56 -24.85 -40.52
N GLN A 121 8.17 -24.55 -41.76
CA GLN A 121 7.73 -23.21 -42.16
C GLN A 121 6.53 -22.72 -41.34
N VAL A 122 5.51 -23.56 -41.13
CA VAL A 122 4.35 -23.18 -40.33
C VAL A 122 4.72 -22.93 -38.86
N THR A 123 5.69 -23.66 -38.30
CA THR A 123 6.20 -23.39 -36.95
C THR A 123 7.05 -22.12 -36.87
N GLU A 124 7.84 -21.83 -37.89
CA GLU A 124 8.63 -20.59 -37.97
C GLU A 124 7.72 -19.36 -38.05
N GLU A 125 6.66 -19.41 -38.85
CA GLU A 125 5.65 -18.34 -38.94
C GLU A 125 4.95 -18.12 -37.59
N LYS A 126 4.58 -19.20 -36.89
CA LYS A 126 3.98 -19.11 -35.54
C LYS A 126 4.94 -18.53 -34.51
N LEU A 127 6.21 -18.93 -34.57
CA LEU A 127 7.25 -18.41 -33.67
C LEU A 127 7.51 -16.92 -33.94
N HIS A 128 7.54 -16.52 -35.22
CA HIS A 128 7.67 -15.12 -35.62
C HIS A 128 6.49 -14.29 -35.13
N HIS A 129 5.26 -14.77 -35.32
CA HIS A 129 4.05 -14.11 -34.81
C HIS A 129 4.07 -13.94 -33.28
N GLN A 130 4.47 -14.99 -32.55
CA GLN A 130 4.62 -14.93 -31.10
C GLN A 130 5.67 -13.90 -30.66
N THR A 131 6.77 -13.78 -31.41
CA THR A 131 7.84 -12.81 -31.14
C THR A 131 7.34 -11.38 -31.31
N VAL A 132 6.58 -11.10 -32.38
CA VAL A 132 5.96 -9.79 -32.61
C VAL A 132 4.96 -9.44 -31.51
N LEU A 133 4.12 -10.38 -31.09
CA LEU A 133 3.20 -10.18 -29.96
C LEU A 133 3.92 -9.84 -28.66
N ASN A 134 4.99 -10.57 -28.35
CA ASN A 134 5.79 -10.33 -27.15
C ASN A 134 6.48 -8.95 -27.19
N GLN A 135 6.97 -8.52 -28.36
CA GLN A 135 7.51 -7.17 -28.54
C GLN A 135 6.43 -6.11 -28.31
N HIS A 136 5.22 -6.30 -28.87
CA HIS A 136 4.11 -5.38 -28.65
C HIS A 136 3.70 -5.28 -27.17
N LEU A 137 3.59 -6.43 -26.49
CA LEU A 137 3.30 -6.50 -25.05
C LEU A 137 4.36 -5.74 -24.22
N ASN A 138 5.64 -5.88 -24.55
CA ASN A 138 6.72 -5.17 -23.86
C ASN A 138 6.64 -3.64 -24.06
N LEU A 139 6.24 -3.18 -25.25
CA LEU A 139 5.99 -1.77 -25.53
C LEU A 139 4.77 -1.23 -24.77
N GLN A 140 3.71 -2.03 -24.64
CA GLN A 140 2.56 -1.67 -23.80
C GLN A 140 2.95 -1.58 -22.32
N LEU A 141 3.75 -2.54 -21.82
CA LEU A 141 4.24 -2.53 -20.44
C LEU A 141 5.17 -1.35 -20.15
N SER A 142 6.04 -0.95 -21.09
CA SER A 142 6.90 0.24 -20.90
C SER A 142 6.07 1.53 -20.83
N THR A 143 5.01 1.63 -21.63
CA THR A 143 4.08 2.77 -21.63
C THR A 143 3.25 2.83 -20.34
N ILE A 144 2.82 1.68 -19.81
CA ILE A 144 2.11 1.61 -18.52
C ILE A 144 3.04 1.93 -17.35
N ARG A 145 4.30 1.49 -17.39
CA ARG A 145 5.30 1.80 -16.35
C ARG A 145 5.61 3.30 -16.27
N SER A 146 5.77 3.97 -17.41
CA SER A 146 6.00 5.42 -17.43
C SER A 146 4.79 6.23 -16.95
N GLN A 147 3.58 5.69 -17.04
CA GLN A 147 2.36 6.30 -16.53
C GLN A 147 2.08 6.01 -15.03
N SER A 148 2.73 5.01 -14.43
CA SER A 148 2.38 4.49 -13.08
C SER A 148 3.38 4.83 -11.98
N GLU A 149 4.47 5.54 -12.26
CA GLU A 149 5.36 6.10 -11.23
C GLU A 149 4.77 7.38 -10.59
N VAL A 150 3.55 7.28 -10.05
CA VAL A 150 3.09 8.28 -9.08
C VAL A 150 3.82 8.00 -7.78
N GLN A 151 4.98 8.64 -7.58
CA GLN A 151 5.63 8.66 -6.27
C GLN A 151 4.63 9.23 -5.26
N ILE A 152 4.13 8.36 -4.37
CA ILE A 152 3.21 8.75 -3.30
C ILE A 152 4.04 9.52 -2.27
N GLU A 153 4.20 10.82 -2.51
CA GLU A 153 4.88 11.72 -1.61
C GLU A 153 3.85 12.32 -0.63
N GLY A 154 4.23 12.45 0.64
CA GLY A 154 3.37 12.98 1.70
C GLY A 154 2.99 14.45 1.49
N LEU A 155 2.09 14.95 2.34
CA LEU A 155 1.76 16.36 2.41
C LEU A 155 3.01 17.18 2.73
N ASN A 156 3.25 18.23 1.94
CA ASN A 156 4.35 19.19 2.12
C ASN A 156 3.82 20.60 1.85
N ILE A 157 4.66 21.60 2.09
CA ILE A 157 4.30 23.01 1.93
C ILE A 157 3.95 23.31 0.47
N GLU A 158 4.73 22.78 -0.47
CA GLU A 158 4.58 23.02 -1.90
C GLU A 158 3.20 22.56 -2.40
N LYS A 159 2.72 21.41 -1.92
CA LYS A 159 1.37 20.89 -2.21
C LYS A 159 0.27 21.77 -1.65
N ILE A 160 0.43 22.30 -0.44
CA ILE A 160 -0.56 23.20 0.16
C ILE A 160 -0.64 24.50 -0.65
N ILE A 161 0.51 25.09 -1.02
CA ILE A 161 0.55 26.31 -1.85
C ILE A 161 -0.06 26.06 -3.23
N GLN A 162 0.21 24.89 -3.83
CA GLN A 162 -0.40 24.53 -5.11
C GLN A 162 -1.93 24.39 -5.01
N GLN A 163 -2.43 23.83 -3.89
CA GLN A 163 -3.86 23.71 -3.63
C GLN A 163 -4.52 25.05 -3.27
N GLU A 164 -3.78 25.98 -2.68
CA GLU A 164 -4.28 27.31 -2.36
C GLU A 164 -4.72 28.11 -3.60
N LYS A 165 -4.11 27.84 -4.77
CA LYS A 165 -4.57 28.39 -6.06
C LYS A 165 -6.02 27.99 -6.40
N LYS A 166 -6.48 26.84 -5.90
CA LYS A 166 -7.85 26.33 -6.10
C LYS A 166 -8.77 26.69 -4.93
N ILE A 167 -8.24 26.67 -3.71
CA ILE A 167 -8.99 26.94 -2.48
C ILE A 167 -8.34 28.12 -1.78
N THR A 168 -8.95 29.30 -1.91
CA THR A 168 -8.43 30.53 -1.32
C THR A 168 -8.32 30.41 0.20
N GLY A 169 -7.17 30.82 0.76
CA GLY A 169 -6.92 30.77 2.20
C GLY A 169 -6.68 29.36 2.76
N PHE A 170 -6.36 28.37 1.93
CA PHE A 170 -6.11 27.01 2.37
C PHE A 170 -4.89 26.87 3.30
N PHE A 171 -3.84 27.65 3.06
CA PHE A 171 -2.67 27.67 3.94
C PHE A 171 -3.01 28.28 5.31
N LEU A 172 -3.77 29.39 5.30
CA LEU A 172 -4.30 30.02 6.50
C LEU A 172 -5.26 29.09 7.25
N TYR A 173 -6.04 28.30 6.52
CA TYR A 173 -6.86 27.26 7.10
C TYR A 173 -6.02 26.22 7.81
N TYR A 174 -4.84 25.80 7.36
CA TYR A 174 -4.08 24.78 8.09
C TYR A 174 -3.24 25.33 9.25
N THR A 175 -2.70 26.54 9.12
CA THR A 175 -1.67 27.06 10.03
C THR A 175 -2.13 28.24 10.88
N SER A 176 -3.28 28.87 10.58
CA SER A 176 -3.68 30.19 11.11
C SER A 176 -2.73 31.33 10.74
N LEU A 177 -1.76 31.09 9.86
CA LEU A 177 -0.79 32.08 9.41
C LEU A 177 -0.88 32.25 7.90
N LYS A 178 -0.55 33.45 7.40
CA LYS A 178 -0.24 33.61 5.98
C LYS A 178 1.09 32.94 5.67
N HIS A 179 1.29 32.50 4.42
CA HIS A 179 2.55 31.88 4.03
C HIS A 179 3.77 32.78 4.30
N SER A 180 3.68 34.08 4.05
CA SER A 180 4.77 35.03 4.38
C SER A 180 5.09 35.05 5.88
N THR A 181 4.08 35.11 6.74
CA THR A 181 4.26 35.06 8.20
C THR A 181 4.83 33.72 8.66
N PHE A 182 4.44 32.62 8.02
CA PHE A 182 5.01 31.30 8.29
C PHE A 182 6.51 31.27 8.00
N VAL A 183 6.95 31.83 6.86
CA VAL A 183 8.38 31.91 6.51
C VAL A 183 9.14 32.76 7.51
N THR A 184 8.59 33.91 7.93
CA THR A 184 9.20 34.74 8.97
C THR A 184 9.32 33.99 10.29
N LEU A 185 8.25 33.32 10.73
CA LEU A 185 8.27 32.52 11.96
C LEU A 185 9.29 31.38 11.87
N TYR A 186 9.34 30.66 10.74
CA TYR A 186 10.31 29.60 10.51
C TYR A 186 11.73 30.14 10.66
N ASN A 187 12.04 31.23 9.97
CA ASN A 187 13.37 31.84 10.04
C ASN A 187 13.75 32.21 11.48
N ILE A 188 12.86 32.87 12.24
CA ILE A 188 13.08 33.22 13.65
C ILE A 188 13.37 31.96 14.49
N LEU A 189 12.56 30.91 14.32
CA LEU A 189 12.73 29.67 15.08
C LEU A 189 14.00 28.92 14.71
N THR A 190 14.53 29.08 13.50
CA THR A 190 15.71 28.33 13.03
C THR A 190 17.00 29.14 12.96
N GLU A 191 16.94 30.44 13.27
CA GLU A 191 18.06 31.37 13.10
C GLU A 191 19.28 30.98 13.94
N GLN A 192 19.04 30.54 15.19
CA GLN A 192 20.11 30.21 16.13
C GLN A 192 20.37 28.71 16.22
N GLN A 193 19.31 27.91 16.36
CA GLN A 193 19.43 26.47 16.54
C GLN A 193 18.24 25.73 15.92
N MET A 194 18.45 24.47 15.54
CA MET A 194 17.40 23.57 15.09
C MET A 194 16.82 22.78 16.26
N PRO A 195 15.54 22.32 16.17
CA PRO A 195 14.96 21.43 17.16
C PRO A 195 15.83 20.20 17.39
N VAL A 196 16.07 19.87 18.66
CA VAL A 196 16.87 18.71 19.04
C VAL A 196 15.97 17.47 19.13
N PHE A 197 16.33 16.42 18.39
CA PHE A 197 15.57 15.17 18.39
C PHE A 197 16.29 14.10 19.23
N PRO A 198 15.64 13.55 20.28
CA PRO A 198 16.27 12.55 21.15
C PRO A 198 16.52 11.22 20.42
N LYS A 199 15.71 10.90 19.39
CA LYS A 199 15.82 9.67 18.60
C LYS A 199 15.91 10.01 17.11
N LYS A 200 17.05 9.64 16.50
CA LYS A 200 17.38 9.95 15.10
C LYS A 200 16.77 8.95 14.11
N LYS A 201 15.43 8.89 14.03
CA LYS A 201 14.73 8.05 13.05
C LYS A 201 14.92 8.51 11.62
N LYS A 202 14.85 7.56 10.68
CA LYS A 202 14.97 7.83 9.24
C LYS A 202 13.92 8.85 8.78
N ASP A 203 12.65 8.64 9.11
CA ASP A 203 11.55 9.52 8.71
C ASP A 203 11.76 10.98 9.12
N VAL A 204 12.30 11.21 10.33
CA VAL A 204 12.54 12.57 10.85
C VAL A 204 13.71 13.23 10.12
N LYS A 205 14.75 12.46 9.80
CA LYS A 205 15.91 12.97 9.03
C LYS A 205 15.59 13.27 7.57
N THR A 206 14.71 12.47 6.96
CA THR A 206 14.39 12.60 5.53
C THR A 206 13.46 13.78 5.27
N MET A 207 12.68 14.22 6.25
CA MET A 207 11.70 15.28 6.07
C MET A 207 12.30 16.67 6.22
N LYS A 208 11.97 17.55 5.27
CA LYS A 208 12.34 18.97 5.31
C LYS A 208 11.86 19.65 6.61
N PRO A 209 12.69 20.46 7.30
CA PRO A 209 12.31 21.04 8.58
C PRO A 209 11.11 21.99 8.52
N GLU A 210 10.91 22.70 7.42
CA GLU A 210 9.74 23.54 7.18
C GLU A 210 8.46 22.69 7.22
N THR A 211 8.49 21.49 6.64
CA THR A 211 7.36 20.55 6.64
C THR A 211 7.10 19.99 8.04
N GLN A 212 8.14 19.83 8.85
CA GLN A 212 8.00 19.45 10.25
C GLN A 212 7.31 20.55 11.07
N LEU A 213 7.69 21.82 10.86
CA LEU A 213 7.02 22.96 11.49
C LEU A 213 5.55 23.06 11.05
N LEU A 214 5.26 22.88 9.76
CA LEU A 214 3.90 22.82 9.23
C LEU A 214 3.05 21.76 9.94
N LEU A 215 3.59 20.55 10.10
CA LEU A 215 2.92 19.46 10.83
C LEU A 215 2.59 19.88 12.27
N THR A 216 3.53 20.53 12.96
CA THR A 216 3.33 21.02 14.33
C THR A 216 2.24 22.08 14.40
N LEU A 217 2.23 23.07 13.50
CA LEU A 217 1.20 24.12 13.46
C LEU A 217 -0.19 23.56 13.12
N MET A 218 -0.26 22.61 12.17
CA MET A 218 -1.51 21.91 11.86
C MET A 218 -2.09 21.22 13.08
N ARG A 219 -1.23 20.61 13.91
CA ARG A 219 -1.65 19.98 15.16
C ARG A 219 -2.10 21.01 16.20
N LEU A 220 -1.38 22.12 16.37
CA LEU A 220 -1.75 23.17 17.32
C LEU A 220 -3.09 23.82 16.97
N ARG A 221 -3.34 24.08 15.68
CA ARG A 221 -4.55 24.76 15.21
C ARG A 221 -5.78 23.86 15.23
N HIS A 222 -5.67 22.67 14.64
CA HIS A 222 -6.82 21.78 14.39
C HIS A 222 -6.94 20.64 15.38
N ASN A 223 -5.95 20.47 16.26
CA ASN A 223 -5.86 19.31 17.14
C ASN A 223 -5.93 17.98 16.36
N PHE A 224 -5.31 17.92 15.17
CA PHE A 224 -5.28 16.69 14.40
C PHE A 224 -4.65 15.54 15.19
N GLY A 225 -5.31 14.39 15.16
CA GLY A 225 -4.81 13.18 15.80
C GLY A 225 -3.50 12.72 15.17
N LEU A 226 -2.61 12.13 15.98
CA LEU A 226 -1.29 11.66 15.52
C LEU A 226 -1.39 10.66 14.35
N LYS A 227 -2.44 9.84 14.31
CA LYS A 227 -2.70 8.89 13.22
C LYS A 227 -3.10 9.57 11.91
N ASP A 228 -3.84 10.68 11.99
CA ASP A 228 -4.26 11.45 10.82
C ASP A 228 -3.07 12.18 10.20
N LEU A 229 -2.26 12.82 11.03
CA LEU A 229 -1.01 13.44 10.60
C LEU A 229 -0.05 12.40 10.02
N ALA A 230 0.10 11.24 10.65
CA ALA A 230 0.92 10.15 10.12
C ALA A 230 0.49 9.74 8.70
N ALA A 231 -0.83 9.65 8.47
CA ALA A 231 -1.38 9.32 7.15
C ALA A 231 -1.15 10.43 6.13
N ARG A 232 -1.31 11.70 6.51
CA ARG A 232 -1.11 12.85 5.61
C ARG A 232 0.34 13.02 5.19
N PHE A 233 1.27 12.90 6.13
CA PHE A 233 2.70 13.10 5.89
C PHE A 233 3.45 11.82 5.50
N LEU A 234 2.76 10.67 5.46
CA LEU A 234 3.32 9.35 5.15
C LEU A 234 4.50 8.93 6.04
N ILE A 235 4.41 9.25 7.32
CA ILE A 235 5.41 8.89 8.33
C ILE A 235 4.82 8.03 9.43
N SER A 236 5.67 7.41 10.25
CA SER A 236 5.18 6.66 11.41
C SER A 236 4.50 7.59 12.44
N THR A 237 3.45 7.11 13.11
CA THR A 237 2.78 7.84 14.21
C THR A 237 3.74 8.24 15.32
N GLN A 238 4.76 7.41 15.57
CA GLN A 238 5.79 7.73 16.54
C GLN A 238 6.68 8.89 16.07
N SER A 239 7.03 8.95 14.79
CA SER A 239 7.77 10.08 14.21
C SER A 239 6.96 11.38 14.31
N VAL A 240 5.64 11.35 14.08
CA VAL A 240 4.76 12.52 14.31
C VAL A 240 4.86 13.00 15.75
N SER A 241 4.79 12.09 16.72
CA SER A 241 4.88 12.43 18.14
C SER A 241 6.23 13.04 18.50
N GLU A 242 7.32 12.46 17.99
CA GLU A 242 8.69 12.95 18.22
C GLU A 242 8.89 14.33 17.60
N ILE A 243 8.41 14.54 16.37
CA ILE A 243 8.45 15.84 15.69
C ILE A 243 7.69 16.88 16.49
N PHE A 244 6.44 16.57 16.86
CA PHE A 244 5.60 17.50 17.60
C PHE A 244 6.24 17.89 18.93
N SER A 245 6.69 16.92 19.74
CA SER A 245 7.31 17.21 21.04
C SER A 245 8.58 18.05 20.90
N ALA A 246 9.47 17.72 19.97
CA ALA A 246 10.71 18.46 19.75
C ALA A 246 10.47 19.90 19.30
N TRP A 247 9.52 20.13 18.40
CA TRP A 247 9.17 21.49 17.95
C TRP A 247 8.47 22.30 19.04
N ILE A 248 7.63 21.69 19.88
CA ILE A 248 6.99 22.38 21.02
C ILE A 248 8.02 22.81 22.05
N GLU A 249 8.94 21.92 22.42
CA GLU A 249 10.04 22.23 23.34
C GLU A 249 10.95 23.32 22.76
N HIS A 250 11.27 23.22 21.47
CA HIS A 250 12.06 24.22 20.77
C HIS A 250 11.39 25.60 20.72
N MET A 251 10.09 25.66 20.40
CA MET A 251 9.32 26.91 20.43
C MET A 251 9.28 27.51 21.83
N TYR A 252 9.12 26.69 22.88
CA TYR A 252 9.12 27.15 24.27
C TYR A 252 10.46 27.75 24.71
N LEU A 253 11.57 27.28 24.14
CA LEU A 253 12.90 27.81 24.47
C LEU A 253 13.24 29.10 23.72
N ILE A 254 12.62 29.35 22.56
CA ILE A 254 12.91 30.50 21.70
C ILE A 254 11.91 31.66 21.88
N LEU A 255 10.63 31.36 22.10
CA LEU A 255 9.55 32.34 22.21
C LEU A 255 9.21 32.61 23.68
#